data_AF-A0A1T5F1B4-F1
#
_entry.id   AF-A0A1T5F1B4-F1
#
_cell.length_a   1.000
_cell.length_b   1.000
_cell.length_c   1.000
_cell.angle_alpha   90.00
_cell.angle_beta   90.00
_cell.angle_gamma   90.00
#
_symmetry.space_group_name_H-M   'P 1'
#
loop_
_entity.id
_entity.type
_entity.pdbx_description
1 polymer ?
#
loop_
_entity_poly.entity_id
_entity_poly.type
_entity_poly.pdbx_seq_one_letter_code
_entity_poly.pdbx_strand_id
1 'polypeptide(L)'
;MDFLRLFQSIEELLYEVMSWLIFYPRTLWRSVRHPMEMLLYSERELRDPAEDQFTDMLSPPLFLLLTILLSHLIEIGSHSSLPKATSPIGQQFMTSDQNLLLLRFVLFSIYPLMFAARRLKAQGLPLDRETLRQPFFAQCYIAGPAALILGIAAILVRAQHPAVVLSGFAVALLGVAWYLRIETIWLRRHSHMTRSAAIRSVLGTWLAAAIFNGIASILIVGAP
;
A
#
# COMPACT_ATOMS: atom_id res chain seq x y z
N MET A 1 25.27 2.09 -30.13
CA MET A 1 24.74 0.71 -30.04
C MET A 1 23.35 0.73 -29.40
N ASP A 2 22.48 1.66 -29.79
CA ASP A 2 21.43 2.09 -28.83
C ASP A 2 20.00 2.02 -29.37
N PHE A 3 19.77 2.00 -30.68
CA PHE A 3 18.40 1.90 -31.20
C PHE A 3 17.82 0.48 -31.09
N LEU A 4 18.58 -0.57 -31.48
CA LEU A 4 18.09 -1.96 -31.36
C LEU A 4 17.86 -2.37 -29.90
N ARG A 5 18.70 -1.91 -28.97
CA ARG A 5 18.50 -2.11 -27.53
C ARG A 5 17.30 -1.33 -26.98
N LEU A 6 17.06 -0.11 -27.47
CA LEU A 6 15.87 0.67 -27.13
C LEU A 6 14.59 -0.04 -27.60
N PHE A 7 14.56 -0.56 -28.83
CA PHE A 7 13.43 -1.34 -29.32
C PHE A 7 13.19 -2.60 -28.49
N GLN A 8 14.25 -3.36 -28.19
CA GLN A 8 14.13 -4.54 -27.34
C GLN A 8 13.63 -4.20 -25.92
N SER A 9 14.12 -3.11 -25.33
CA SER A 9 13.64 -2.62 -24.03
C SER A 9 12.18 -2.16 -24.08
N ILE A 10 11.72 -1.58 -25.20
CA ILE A 10 10.31 -1.22 -25.40
C ILE A 10 9.45 -2.49 -25.55
N GLU A 11 9.90 -3.49 -26.27
CA GLU A 11 9.20 -4.77 -26.41
C GLU A 11 9.07 -5.50 -25.06
N GLU A 12 10.15 -5.54 -24.27
CA GLU A 12 10.15 -6.08 -22.91
C GLU A 12 9.20 -5.28 -21.99
N LEU A 13 9.26 -3.95 -22.05
CA LEU A 13 8.35 -3.09 -21.29
C LEU A 13 6.89 -3.29 -21.70
N LEU A 14 6.60 -3.42 -23.00
CA LEU A 14 5.25 -3.65 -23.50
C LEU A 14 4.75 -5.02 -23.05
N TYR A 15 5.57 -6.06 -23.16
CA TYR A 15 5.24 -7.39 -22.64
C TYR A 15 4.93 -7.34 -21.15
N GLU A 16 5.78 -6.66 -20.37
CA GLU A 16 5.60 -6.46 -18.93
C GLU A 16 4.29 -5.73 -18.61
N VAL A 17 4.00 -4.62 -19.29
CA VAL A 17 2.74 -3.87 -19.09
C VAL A 17 1.51 -4.69 -19.50
N MET A 18 1.59 -5.44 -20.60
CA MET A 18 0.50 -6.33 -21.01
C MET A 18 0.29 -7.47 -20.01
N SER A 19 1.37 -8.02 -19.44
CA SER A 19 1.30 -9.04 -18.41
C SER A 19 0.60 -8.51 -17.15
N TRP A 20 0.84 -7.25 -16.77
CA TRP A 20 0.18 -6.60 -15.64
C TRP A 20 -1.34 -6.58 -15.77
N LEU A 21 -1.89 -6.45 -16.98
CA LEU A 21 -3.35 -6.50 -17.19
C LEU A 21 -3.97 -7.82 -16.72
N ILE A 22 -3.21 -8.91 -16.72
CA ILE A 22 -3.63 -10.23 -16.26
C ILE A 22 -3.23 -10.45 -14.80
N PHE A 23 -1.97 -10.15 -14.46
CA PHE A 23 -1.43 -10.44 -13.14
C PHE A 23 -1.93 -9.48 -12.06
N TYR A 24 -2.21 -8.21 -12.37
CA TYR A 24 -2.76 -7.26 -11.42
C TYR A 24 -4.13 -7.69 -10.86
N PRO A 25 -5.18 -7.93 -11.67
CA PRO A 25 -6.49 -8.31 -11.14
C PRO A 25 -6.43 -9.64 -10.38
N ARG A 26 -5.61 -10.60 -10.84
CA ARG A 26 -5.36 -11.87 -10.14
C ARG A 26 -4.72 -11.63 -8.77
N THR A 27 -3.68 -10.80 -8.70
CA THR A 27 -2.96 -10.46 -7.46
C THR A 27 -3.87 -9.72 -6.49
N LEU A 28 -4.65 -8.74 -6.98
CA LEU A 28 -5.62 -7.99 -6.18
C LEU A 28 -6.69 -8.92 -5.61
N TRP A 29 -7.27 -9.78 -6.44
CA TRP A 29 -8.30 -10.74 -6.03
C TRP A 29 -7.79 -11.69 -4.95
N ARG A 30 -6.61 -12.29 -5.15
CA ARG A 30 -5.98 -13.16 -4.15
C ARG A 30 -5.64 -12.40 -2.86
N SER A 31 -5.16 -11.17 -2.96
CA SER A 31 -4.87 -10.31 -1.79
C SER A 31 -6.10 -10.01 -0.95
N VAL A 32 -7.26 -9.80 -1.57
CA VAL A 32 -8.51 -9.56 -0.86
C VAL A 32 -9.10 -10.84 -0.28
N ARG A 33 -9.12 -11.94 -1.05
CA ARG A 33 -9.80 -13.20 -0.70
C ARG A 33 -8.96 -14.11 0.20
N HIS A 34 -7.65 -14.16 -0.03
CA HIS A 34 -6.71 -15.06 0.63
C HIS A 34 -5.51 -14.29 1.22
N PRO A 35 -5.73 -13.25 2.06
CA PRO A 35 -4.65 -12.38 2.56
C PRO A 35 -3.58 -13.14 3.34
N MET A 36 -3.96 -14.18 4.10
CA MET A 36 -2.99 -14.97 4.88
C MET A 36 -2.08 -15.81 3.98
N GLU A 37 -2.62 -16.34 2.88
CA GLU A 37 -1.83 -17.10 1.91
C GLU A 37 -0.86 -16.17 1.19
N MET A 38 -1.26 -14.95 0.87
CA MET A 38 -0.40 -13.94 0.23
C MET A 38 0.77 -13.52 1.11
N LEU A 39 0.54 -13.36 2.41
CA LEU A 39 1.61 -13.08 3.37
C LEU A 39 2.64 -14.22 3.42
N LEU A 40 2.18 -15.47 3.48
CA LEU A 40 3.05 -16.65 3.46
C LEU A 40 3.72 -16.88 2.10
N TYR A 41 3.02 -16.57 1.00
CA TYR A 41 3.53 -16.68 -0.37
C TYR A 41 4.74 -15.77 -0.55
N SER A 42 4.62 -14.48 -0.20
CA SER A 42 5.73 -13.53 -0.30
C SER A 42 6.95 -13.95 0.53
N GLU A 43 6.74 -14.63 1.66
CA GLU A 43 7.85 -15.13 2.48
C GLU A 43 8.59 -16.30 1.85
N ARG A 44 7.88 -17.13 1.08
CA ARG A 44 8.46 -18.27 0.37
C ARG A 44 9.23 -17.80 -0.86
N GLU A 45 8.60 -16.96 -1.68
CA GLU A 45 9.19 -16.42 -2.91
C GLU A 45 10.53 -15.71 -2.68
N LEU A 46 10.67 -14.97 -1.57
CA LEU A 46 11.94 -14.29 -1.27
C LEU A 46 13.08 -15.23 -0.87
N ARG A 47 12.82 -16.53 -0.72
CA ARG A 47 13.86 -17.57 -0.52
C ARG A 47 14.31 -18.18 -1.84
N ASP A 48 13.56 -17.99 -2.91
CA ASP A 48 13.88 -18.50 -4.23
C ASP A 48 14.93 -17.61 -4.91
N PRO A 49 15.67 -18.13 -5.92
CA PRO A 49 16.58 -17.33 -6.72
C PRO A 49 15.87 -16.11 -7.33
N ALA A 50 16.58 -14.97 -7.44
CA ALA A 50 16.00 -13.69 -7.88
C ALA A 50 15.22 -13.77 -9.21
N GLU A 51 15.63 -14.66 -10.12
CA GLU A 51 15.03 -14.87 -11.43
C GLU A 51 13.67 -15.60 -11.36
N ASP A 52 13.45 -16.37 -10.31
CA ASP A 52 12.24 -17.18 -10.12
C ASP A 52 11.21 -16.50 -9.20
N GLN A 53 11.57 -15.38 -8.56
CA GLN A 53 10.71 -14.69 -7.61
C GLN A 53 9.53 -14.00 -8.30
N PHE A 54 8.33 -14.23 -7.77
CA PHE A 54 7.09 -13.59 -8.20
C PHE A 54 6.78 -13.81 -9.69
N THR A 55 7.01 -15.02 -10.21
CA THR A 55 6.66 -15.38 -11.59
C THR A 55 5.15 -15.52 -11.81
N ASP A 56 4.41 -15.92 -10.77
CA ASP A 56 2.96 -16.16 -10.82
C ASP A 56 2.09 -14.93 -10.50
N MET A 57 2.70 -13.85 -10.01
CA MET A 57 2.03 -12.65 -9.49
C MET A 57 2.91 -11.41 -9.63
N LEU A 58 2.33 -10.22 -9.49
CA LEU A 58 3.15 -9.02 -9.41
C LEU A 58 4.02 -9.01 -8.16
N SER A 59 5.24 -8.50 -8.29
CA SER A 59 6.08 -8.23 -7.12
C SER A 59 5.35 -7.29 -6.14
N PRO A 60 5.50 -7.48 -4.82
CA PRO A 60 4.64 -6.80 -3.86
C PRO A 60 4.73 -5.27 -3.87
N PRO A 61 5.92 -4.64 -3.96
CA PRO A 61 6.02 -3.18 -4.08
C PRO A 61 5.41 -2.64 -5.37
N LEU A 62 5.58 -3.35 -6.49
CA LEU A 62 4.98 -2.98 -7.78
C LEU A 62 3.46 -3.07 -7.73
N PHE A 63 2.92 -4.14 -7.12
CA PHE A 63 1.48 -4.28 -6.90
C PHE A 63 0.90 -3.12 -6.09
N LEU A 64 1.57 -2.71 -4.99
CA LEU A 64 1.15 -1.55 -4.20
C LEU A 64 1.18 -0.26 -5.05
N LEU A 65 2.25 -0.04 -5.81
CA LEU A 65 2.38 1.11 -6.70
C LEU A 65 1.25 1.16 -7.74
N LEU A 66 1.00 0.06 -8.44
CA LEU A 66 -0.08 -0.06 -9.44
C LEU A 66 -1.45 0.15 -8.81
N THR A 67 -1.66 -0.30 -7.58
CA THR A 67 -2.91 -0.10 -6.85
C THR A 67 -3.16 1.37 -6.50
N ILE A 68 -2.10 2.08 -6.08
CA ILE A 68 -2.16 3.53 -5.81
C ILE A 68 -2.36 4.32 -7.11
N LEU A 69 -1.69 3.91 -8.19
CA LEU A 69 -1.89 4.48 -9.52
C LEU A 69 -3.36 4.31 -9.96
N LEU A 70 -3.92 3.11 -9.84
CA LEU A 70 -5.32 2.85 -10.17
C LEU A 70 -6.25 3.75 -9.36
N SER A 71 -6.03 3.85 -8.05
CA SER A 71 -6.82 4.73 -7.19
C SER A 71 -6.75 6.19 -7.64
N HIS A 72 -5.59 6.65 -8.11
CA HIS A 72 -5.43 8.01 -8.62
C HIS A 72 -6.11 8.22 -9.97
N LEU A 73 -6.08 7.23 -10.88
CA LEU A 73 -6.83 7.29 -12.13
C LEU A 73 -8.35 7.38 -11.88
N ILE A 74 -8.86 6.66 -10.89
CA ILE A 74 -10.26 6.76 -10.46
C ILE A 74 -10.58 8.16 -9.94
N GLU A 75 -9.67 8.77 -9.17
CA GLU A 75 -9.83 10.14 -8.67
C GLU A 75 -9.90 11.17 -9.79
N ILE A 76 -9.00 11.08 -10.79
CA ILE A 76 -9.00 11.95 -11.96
C ILE A 76 -10.32 11.80 -12.72
N GLY A 77 -10.76 10.57 -13.00
CA GLY A 77 -12.02 10.31 -13.67
C GLY A 77 -13.26 10.79 -12.89
N SER A 78 -13.15 10.85 -11.57
CA SER A 78 -14.22 11.34 -10.68
C SER A 78 -14.29 12.86 -10.58
N HIS A 79 -13.41 13.61 -11.27
CA HIS A 79 -13.31 15.08 -11.24
C HIS A 79 -13.27 15.64 -9.82
N SER A 80 -12.71 14.88 -8.88
CA SER A 80 -12.65 15.25 -7.47
C SER A 80 -11.54 16.27 -7.27
N SER A 81 -11.91 17.51 -6.92
CA SER A 81 -10.94 18.55 -6.62
C SER A 81 -10.04 18.14 -5.45
N LEU A 82 -8.73 18.21 -5.67
CA LEU A 82 -7.75 18.05 -4.60
C LEU A 82 -7.73 19.31 -3.74
N PRO A 83 -7.56 19.18 -2.40
CA PRO A 83 -7.26 20.31 -1.54
C PRO A 83 -6.03 21.06 -2.07
N LYS A 84 -6.06 22.39 -2.10
CA LYS A 84 -4.90 23.18 -2.50
C LYS A 84 -3.87 23.16 -1.37
N ALA A 85 -2.61 22.87 -1.69
CA ALA A 85 -1.53 22.99 -0.71
C ALA A 85 -1.29 24.46 -0.33
N THR A 86 -1.21 24.72 0.97
CA THR A 86 -0.90 26.03 1.53
C THR A 86 0.62 26.25 1.65
N SER A 87 1.39 25.16 1.81
CA SER A 87 2.85 25.24 1.94
C SER A 87 3.55 25.36 0.57
N PRO A 88 4.70 26.06 0.48
CA PRO A 88 5.49 26.15 -0.78
C PRO A 88 5.96 24.79 -1.30
N ILE A 89 6.36 23.89 -0.40
CA ILE A 89 6.78 22.53 -0.73
C ILE A 89 5.58 21.76 -1.29
N GLY A 90 4.43 21.87 -0.63
CA GLY A 90 3.20 21.21 -1.04
C GLY A 90 2.77 21.64 -2.42
N GLN A 91 2.82 22.94 -2.71
CA GLN A 91 2.49 23.45 -4.04
C GLN A 91 3.36 22.80 -5.13
N GLN A 92 4.67 22.66 -4.91
CA GLN A 92 5.57 22.01 -5.86
C GLN A 92 5.27 20.51 -6.09
N PHE A 93 4.89 19.78 -5.03
CA PHE A 93 4.49 18.37 -5.14
C PHE A 93 3.11 18.19 -5.78
N MET A 94 2.19 19.16 -5.61
CA MET A 94 0.84 19.10 -6.16
C MET A 94 0.74 19.61 -7.62
N THR A 95 1.79 20.21 -8.18
CA THR A 95 1.83 20.65 -9.58
C THR A 95 1.96 19.49 -10.58
N SER A 96 2.49 18.34 -10.15
CA SER A 96 2.72 17.19 -11.03
C SER A 96 2.06 15.93 -10.46
N ASP A 97 1.25 15.26 -11.27
CA ASP A 97 0.61 13.98 -10.91
C ASP A 97 1.64 12.91 -10.52
N GLN A 98 2.82 12.92 -11.14
CA GLN A 98 3.91 12.03 -10.79
C GLN A 98 4.42 12.27 -9.36
N ASN A 99 4.57 13.53 -8.96
CA ASN A 99 5.01 13.89 -7.60
C ASN A 99 3.95 13.52 -6.56
N LEU A 100 2.67 13.71 -6.89
CA LEU A 100 1.55 13.28 -6.05
C LEU A 100 1.50 11.76 -5.87
N LEU A 101 1.69 11.00 -6.95
CA LEU A 101 1.75 9.54 -6.93
C LEU A 101 2.91 9.04 -6.07
N LEU A 102 4.11 9.62 -6.22
CA LEU A 102 5.27 9.28 -5.40
C LEU A 102 5.03 9.59 -3.92
N LEU A 103 4.45 10.75 -3.62
CA LEU A 103 4.08 11.12 -2.25
C LEU A 103 3.10 10.09 -1.66
N ARG A 104 2.04 9.73 -2.39
CA ARG A 104 1.07 8.71 -1.94
C ARG A 104 1.74 7.36 -1.74
N PHE A 105 2.60 6.94 -2.66
CA PHE A 105 3.34 5.69 -2.53
C PHE A 105 4.17 5.66 -1.25
N VAL A 106 4.87 6.74 -0.92
CA VAL A 106 5.63 6.86 0.33
C VAL A 106 4.71 6.84 1.55
N LEU A 107 3.63 7.64 1.55
CA LEU A 107 2.68 7.70 2.67
C LEU A 107 2.00 6.35 2.94
N PHE A 108 1.59 5.64 1.89
CA PHE A 108 1.00 4.31 2.03
C PHE A 108 2.03 3.25 2.39
N SER A 109 3.29 3.36 1.96
CA SER A 109 4.37 2.41 2.29
C SER A 109 4.83 2.48 3.74
N ILE A 110 4.51 3.55 4.47
CA ILE A 110 4.80 3.66 5.92
C ILE A 110 4.01 2.61 6.72
N TYR A 111 2.77 2.31 6.33
CA TYR A 111 1.98 1.28 7.01
C TYR A 111 2.64 -0.12 6.95
N PRO A 112 2.90 -0.71 5.76
CA PRO A 112 3.54 -2.02 5.67
C PRO A 112 4.94 -2.01 6.31
N LEU A 113 5.68 -0.90 6.24
CA LEU A 113 6.98 -0.75 6.90
C LEU A 113 6.85 -0.84 8.43
N MET A 114 5.90 -0.13 9.03
CA MET A 114 5.70 -0.13 10.48
C MET A 114 5.20 -1.47 11.00
N PHE A 115 4.32 -2.15 10.25
CA PHE A 115 3.88 -3.50 10.60
C PHE A 115 4.99 -4.54 10.43
N ALA A 116 5.83 -4.41 9.41
CA ALA A 116 7.03 -5.23 9.23
C ALA A 116 8.01 -5.07 10.40
N ALA A 117 8.34 -3.83 10.78
CA ALA A 117 9.21 -3.56 11.92
C ALA A 117 8.59 -4.06 13.24
N ARG A 118 7.27 -3.90 13.42
CA ARG A 118 6.58 -4.39 14.61
C ARG A 118 6.65 -5.91 14.72
N ARG A 119 6.51 -6.61 13.59
CA ARG A 119 6.64 -8.07 13.51
C ARG A 119 8.04 -8.53 13.90
N LEU A 120 9.10 -7.94 13.34
CA LEU A 120 10.48 -8.28 13.70
C LEU A 120 10.72 -8.10 15.20
N LYS A 121 10.25 -6.97 15.76
CA LYS A 121 10.30 -6.71 17.20
C LYS A 121 9.54 -7.75 18.02
N ALA A 122 8.38 -8.21 17.55
CA ALA A 122 7.59 -9.24 18.24
C ALA A 122 8.21 -10.64 18.14
N GLN A 123 9.03 -10.89 17.12
CA GLN A 123 9.78 -12.14 16.93
C GLN A 123 11.18 -12.12 17.56
N GLY A 124 11.60 -10.99 18.12
CA GLY A 124 12.95 -10.84 18.70
C GLY A 124 14.07 -10.84 17.65
N LEU A 125 13.74 -10.56 16.39
CA LEU A 125 14.71 -10.49 15.29
C LEU A 125 15.35 -9.10 15.22
N PRO A 126 16.61 -8.97 14.76
CA PRO A 126 17.24 -7.68 14.55
C PRO A 126 16.49 -6.87 13.50
N LEU A 127 16.59 -5.54 13.59
CA LEU A 127 16.05 -4.62 12.59
C LEU A 127 17.19 -4.18 11.68
N ASP A 128 17.40 -4.92 10.60
CA ASP A 128 18.35 -4.60 9.54
C ASP A 128 17.67 -4.69 8.16
N ARG A 129 18.41 -4.33 7.11
CA ARG A 129 17.86 -4.27 5.74
C ARG A 129 17.42 -5.64 5.23
N GLU A 130 18.12 -6.71 5.62
CA GLU A 130 17.85 -8.07 5.12
C GLU A 130 16.62 -8.65 5.80
N THR A 131 16.57 -8.57 7.13
CA THR A 131 15.44 -9.02 7.95
C THR A 131 14.16 -8.23 7.67
N LEU A 132 14.25 -6.94 7.32
CA LEU A 132 13.10 -6.10 7.03
C LEU A 132 12.49 -6.34 5.65
N ARG A 133 13.29 -6.70 4.65
CA ARG A 133 12.84 -6.85 3.26
C ARG A 133 11.67 -7.82 3.16
N GLN A 134 11.82 -9.00 3.76
CA GLN A 134 10.81 -10.06 3.70
C GLN A 134 9.46 -9.67 4.30
N PRO A 135 9.37 -9.22 5.57
CA PRO A 135 8.10 -8.81 6.15
C PRO A 135 7.54 -7.56 5.47
N PHE A 136 8.36 -6.63 4.98
CA PHE A 136 7.87 -5.47 4.22
C PHE A 136 7.17 -5.88 2.93
N PHE A 137 7.79 -6.77 2.15
CA PHE A 137 7.22 -7.28 0.89
C PHE A 137 5.89 -7.99 1.13
N ALA A 138 5.82 -8.85 2.14
CA ALA A 138 4.56 -9.52 2.50
C ALA A 138 3.46 -8.49 2.82
N GLN A 139 3.80 -7.47 3.59
CA GLN A 139 2.87 -6.43 4.01
C GLN A 139 2.34 -5.56 2.85
N CYS A 140 3.10 -5.41 1.76
CA CYS A 140 2.63 -4.70 0.57
C CYS A 140 1.41 -5.37 -0.09
N TYR A 141 1.26 -6.70 -0.03
CA TYR A 141 0.06 -7.38 -0.54
C TYR A 141 -1.20 -7.04 0.26
N ILE A 142 -1.08 -6.76 1.55
CA ILE A 142 -2.22 -6.34 2.38
C ILE A 142 -2.46 -4.83 2.24
N ALA A 143 -1.38 -4.06 2.15
CA ALA A 143 -1.44 -2.60 2.00
C ALA A 143 -2.08 -2.19 0.66
N GLY A 144 -1.87 -2.94 -0.43
CA GLY A 144 -2.45 -2.64 -1.75
C GLY A 144 -3.98 -2.48 -1.71
N PRO A 145 -4.75 -3.53 -1.39
CA PRO A 145 -6.21 -3.44 -1.30
C PRO A 145 -6.68 -2.35 -0.33
N ALA A 146 -6.01 -2.19 0.82
CA ALA A 146 -6.33 -1.14 1.77
C ALA A 146 -6.13 0.26 1.16
N ALA A 147 -5.04 0.49 0.42
CA ALA A 147 -4.76 1.74 -0.26
C ALA A 147 -5.84 2.07 -1.31
N LEU A 148 -6.30 1.07 -2.08
CA LEU A 148 -7.40 1.25 -3.05
C LEU A 148 -8.70 1.65 -2.35
N ILE A 149 -9.09 0.92 -1.31
CA ILE A 149 -10.32 1.16 -0.56
C ILE A 149 -10.29 2.56 0.09
N LEU A 150 -9.16 2.94 0.69
CA LEU A 150 -8.99 4.25 1.32
C LEU A 150 -8.96 5.38 0.30
N GLY A 151 -8.36 5.16 -0.87
CA GLY A 151 -8.38 6.14 -1.96
C GLY A 151 -9.80 6.36 -2.51
N ILE A 152 -10.58 5.29 -2.70
CA ILE A 152 -12.00 5.39 -3.06
C ILE A 152 -12.78 6.12 -1.96
N ALA A 153 -12.57 5.76 -0.69
CA ALA A 153 -13.22 6.43 0.43
C ALA A 153 -12.91 7.94 0.46
N ALA A 154 -11.66 8.33 0.19
CA ALA A 154 -11.25 9.73 0.13
C ALA A 154 -11.91 10.50 -1.02
N ILE A 155 -12.21 9.85 -2.14
CA ILE A 155 -13.03 10.42 -3.23
C ILE A 155 -14.46 10.67 -2.73
N LEU A 156 -15.08 9.65 -2.12
CA LEU A 156 -16.48 9.73 -1.63
C LEU A 156 -16.67 10.78 -0.53
N VAL A 157 -15.73 10.92 0.40
CA VAL A 157 -15.77 11.91 1.49
C VAL A 157 -15.71 13.35 0.97
N ARG A 158 -15.13 13.57 -0.21
CA ARG A 158 -15.08 14.90 -0.87
C ARG A 158 -16.29 15.18 -1.77
N ALA A 159 -17.26 14.28 -1.83
CA ALA A 159 -18.48 14.50 -2.60
C ALA A 159 -19.35 15.61 -1.96
N GLN A 160 -20.20 16.24 -2.76
CA GLN A 160 -21.10 17.30 -2.28
C GLN A 160 -22.32 16.76 -1.50
N HIS A 161 -22.74 15.51 -1.79
CA HIS A 161 -23.97 14.95 -1.22
C HIS A 161 -23.70 14.24 0.11
N PRO A 162 -24.40 14.58 1.22
CA PRO A 162 -24.09 14.11 2.56
C PRO A 162 -24.18 12.58 2.70
N ALA A 163 -25.11 11.92 2.00
CA ALA A 163 -25.20 10.47 2.02
C ALA A 163 -23.98 9.77 1.38
N VAL A 164 -23.36 10.40 0.36
CA VAL A 164 -22.14 9.90 -0.30
C VAL A 164 -20.93 10.11 0.60
N VAL A 165 -20.90 11.24 1.31
CA VAL A 165 -19.88 11.50 2.33
C VAL A 165 -19.93 10.45 3.44
N LEU A 166 -21.13 10.14 3.95
CA LEU A 166 -21.32 9.11 4.97
C LEU A 166 -20.89 7.72 4.48
N SER A 167 -21.22 7.37 3.24
CA SER A 167 -20.76 6.10 2.66
C SER A 167 -19.23 6.08 2.51
N GLY A 168 -18.59 7.21 2.18
CA GLY A 168 -17.14 7.35 2.20
C GLY A 168 -16.51 7.02 3.56
N PHE A 169 -17.04 7.58 4.64
CA PHE A 169 -16.57 7.25 5.99
C PHE A 169 -16.81 5.77 6.34
N ALA A 170 -17.95 5.20 5.96
CA ALA A 170 -18.23 3.79 6.17
C ALA A 170 -17.24 2.89 5.41
N VAL A 171 -16.93 3.21 4.15
CA VAL A 171 -15.94 2.49 3.33
C VAL A 171 -14.54 2.60 3.93
N ALA A 172 -14.13 3.78 4.38
CA ALA A 172 -12.85 3.97 5.08
C ALA A 172 -12.77 3.10 6.35
N LEU A 173 -13.81 3.13 7.18
CA LEU A 173 -13.86 2.34 8.41
C LEU A 173 -13.79 0.83 8.13
N LEU A 174 -14.51 0.35 7.12
CA LEU A 174 -14.47 -1.06 6.71
C LEU A 174 -13.08 -1.46 6.19
N GLY A 175 -12.43 -0.61 5.39
CA GLY A 175 -11.07 -0.84 4.90
C GLY A 175 -10.04 -0.94 6.03
N VAL A 176 -10.10 0.01 6.98
CA VAL A 176 -9.24 -0.01 8.17
C VAL A 176 -9.54 -1.25 9.03
N ALA A 177 -10.81 -1.56 9.30
CA ALA A 177 -11.19 -2.72 10.10
C ALA A 177 -10.73 -4.05 9.45
N TRP A 178 -10.83 -4.16 8.12
CA TRP A 178 -10.33 -5.30 7.36
C TRP A 178 -8.81 -5.45 7.50
N TYR A 179 -8.06 -4.36 7.30
CA TYR A 179 -6.60 -4.34 7.45
C TYR A 179 -6.17 -4.74 8.87
N LEU A 180 -6.75 -4.12 9.90
CA LEU A 180 -6.44 -4.41 11.31
C LEU A 180 -6.82 -5.85 11.71
N ARG A 181 -7.91 -6.39 11.15
CA ARG A 181 -8.30 -7.79 11.39
C ARG A 181 -7.25 -8.75 10.87
N ILE A 182 -6.75 -8.52 9.66
CA ILE A 182 -5.68 -9.32 9.05
C ILE A 182 -4.41 -9.28 9.90
N GLU A 183 -3.95 -8.09 10.25
CA GLU A 183 -2.74 -7.91 11.07
C GLU A 183 -2.88 -8.54 12.46
N THR A 184 -4.07 -8.45 13.06
CA THR A 184 -4.34 -9.10 14.37
C THR A 184 -4.26 -10.62 14.27
N ILE A 185 -4.83 -11.22 13.22
CA ILE A 185 -4.77 -12.66 13.00
C ILE A 185 -3.32 -13.09 12.74
N TRP A 186 -2.61 -12.33 11.91
CA TRP A 186 -1.23 -12.61 11.53
C TRP A 186 -0.29 -12.58 12.73
N LEU A 187 -0.32 -11.49 13.51
CA LEU A 187 0.56 -11.29 14.66
C LEU A 187 0.27 -12.31 15.77
N ARG A 188 -1.01 -12.65 15.99
CA ARG A 188 -1.39 -13.71 16.94
C ARG A 188 -0.79 -15.07 16.56
N ARG A 189 -0.80 -15.42 15.27
CA ARG A 189 -0.28 -16.71 14.78
C ARG A 189 1.25 -16.81 14.86
N HIS A 190 1.97 -15.69 14.74
CA HIS A 190 3.43 -15.69 14.58
C HIS A 190 4.21 -15.11 15.78
N SER A 191 3.55 -14.69 16.86
CA SER A 191 4.24 -14.03 17.99
C SER A 191 3.80 -14.50 19.39
N HIS A 192 3.15 -15.66 19.53
CA HIS A 192 2.65 -16.19 20.82
C HIS A 192 1.82 -15.18 21.66
N MET A 193 1.27 -14.14 21.04
CA MET A 193 0.56 -13.08 21.74
C MET A 193 -0.89 -13.51 22.03
N THR A 194 -1.41 -13.10 23.19
CA THR A 194 -2.85 -13.20 23.47
C THR A 194 -3.64 -12.31 22.52
N ARG A 195 -4.92 -12.62 22.31
CA ARG A 195 -5.79 -11.85 21.38
C ARG A 195 -5.84 -10.36 21.73
N SER A 196 -5.93 -10.02 23.01
CA SER A 196 -5.97 -8.63 23.47
C SER A 196 -4.63 -7.91 23.28
N ALA A 197 -3.51 -8.58 23.51
CA ALA A 197 -2.18 -8.02 23.28
C ALA A 197 -1.94 -7.78 21.78
N ALA A 198 -2.37 -8.70 20.91
CA ALA A 198 -2.28 -8.54 19.46
C ALA A 198 -3.11 -7.35 18.98
N ILE A 199 -4.37 -7.23 19.41
CA ILE A 199 -5.25 -6.10 19.05
C ILE A 199 -4.62 -4.77 19.49
N ARG A 200 -4.16 -4.67 20.74
CA ARG A 200 -3.54 -3.45 21.26
C ARG A 200 -2.29 -3.07 20.48
N SER A 201 -1.48 -4.06 20.14
CA SER A 201 -0.26 -3.88 19.34
C SER A 201 -0.59 -3.35 17.94
N VAL A 202 -1.54 -3.98 17.26
CA VAL A 202 -1.96 -3.61 15.90
C VAL A 202 -2.58 -2.21 15.87
N LEU A 203 -3.45 -1.89 16.82
CA LEU A 203 -4.02 -0.55 16.97
C LEU A 203 -2.94 0.49 17.25
N GLY A 204 -2.00 0.19 18.17
CA GLY A 204 -0.90 1.09 18.48
C GLY A 204 0.01 1.37 17.28
N THR A 205 0.35 0.32 16.51
CA THR A 205 1.16 0.46 15.29
C THR A 205 0.41 1.26 14.22
N TRP A 206 -0.87 0.99 14.01
CA TRP A 206 -1.68 1.73 13.04
C TRP A 206 -1.85 3.20 13.43
N LEU A 207 -2.13 3.50 14.70
CA LEU A 207 -2.23 4.87 15.20
C LEU A 207 -0.91 5.62 15.06
N ALA A 208 0.21 4.98 15.39
CA ALA A 208 1.52 5.60 15.19
C ALA A 208 1.81 5.89 13.71
N ALA A 209 1.43 4.98 12.80
CA ALA A 209 1.53 5.19 11.35
C ALA A 209 0.63 6.33 10.87
N ALA A 210 -0.61 6.40 11.37
CA ALA A 210 -1.56 7.46 11.04
C ALA A 210 -1.09 8.83 11.56
N ILE A 211 -0.53 8.90 12.77
CA ILE A 211 0.05 10.13 13.33
C ILE A 211 1.26 10.56 12.50
N PHE A 212 2.19 9.64 12.21
CA PHE A 212 3.37 9.94 11.39
C PHE A 212 2.96 10.47 10.01
N ASN A 213 2.00 9.80 9.35
CA ASN A 213 1.47 10.26 8.07
C ASN A 213 0.76 11.61 8.20
N GLY A 214 -0.03 11.84 9.25
CA GLY A 214 -0.69 13.11 9.49
C GLY A 214 0.31 14.26 9.64
N ILE A 215 1.37 14.07 10.42
CA ILE A 215 2.46 15.04 10.57
C ILE A 215 3.16 15.26 9.23
N ALA A 216 3.53 14.20 8.50
CA ALA A 216 4.17 14.30 7.19
C ALA A 216 3.28 15.07 6.20
N SER A 217 1.98 14.77 6.16
CA SER A 217 1.01 15.48 5.32
C SER A 217 0.88 16.95 5.70
N ILE A 218 0.84 17.30 6.99
CA ILE A 218 0.78 18.71 7.44
C ILE A 218 2.07 19.45 7.07
N LEU A 219 3.24 18.84 7.25
CA LEU A 219 4.52 19.45 6.89
C LEU A 219 4.65 19.67 5.38
N ILE A 220 4.17 18.72 4.58
CA ILE A 220 4.28 18.78 3.12
C ILE A 220 3.18 19.66 2.52
N VAL A 221 1.91 19.41 2.80
CA VAL A 221 0.76 20.10 2.17
C VAL A 221 0.45 21.43 2.87
N GLY A 222 0.81 21.57 4.14
CA GLY A 222 0.38 22.67 5.01
C GLY A 222 -0.79 22.25 5.90
N ALA A 223 -0.97 22.93 7.02
CA ALA A 223 -2.18 22.78 7.83
C ALA A 223 -3.41 23.27 7.04
N PRO A 224 -4.58 22.61 7.19
CA PRO A 224 -5.83 23.12 6.65
C PRO A 224 -6.20 24.48 7.22
#